data_AF-A0A315SUL8-F1
#
_entry.id   AF-A0A315SUL8-F1
#
_cell.length_a   1.000
_cell.length_b   1.000
_cell.length_c   1.000
_cell.angle_alpha   90.00
_cell.angle_beta   90.00
_cell.angle_gamma   90.00
#
_symmetry.space_group_name_H-M   'P 1'
#
loop_
_entity.id
_entity.type
_entity.pdbx_description
1 polymer ?
#
loop_
_entity_poly.entity_id
_entity_poly.type
_entity_poly.pdbx_seq_one_letter_code
_entity_poly.pdbx_strand_id
1 'polypeptide(L)'
;MPDASRLLPLYLLACLLALLGLGALWYGLGKPVLLPDAASPTHKLQCASYTPFDKDQSPFDQPFRLRPARMDADLALLAERFQCIRTYSMTGLEAIPALARKHGLKVMLGAWVNANPVDTGKEVDALIAAANANPDVVSAVIVGNEALLRKEVTGEQLAALINKVKSQVKVPVTYADVWEFWLQHPQVAPAVDFLTIHLLPYWEDEPRGIDDALAHVADVRQVFGNRFAPKDIFIGETGWPSEGRQRETAVPSRANEARFIRGFVSMAEANGWHYNLIEAFDQPWKRASEGAVGGYWGLYDADRQDKGVLEGPVSNLHYWPQWLLASVLLMAVTLLMAGRPATPLAALLLPLLAAFGAGCLGLWGELMRTHARFAGEWVWAVVLAGLNLLVLMHAALALVRRNGWRERLFAWLQARAGWWLLAAGFAAAVSMLAMVFDPRYRSFPSVALALPAVVYLLKPVAARRAEVALLAFIVGAGVLPQLYREGLENQQAWGWAVVSVMMTVALWRSLRLNRRH
;
A
#
# COMPACT_ATOMS: atom_id res chain seq x y z
N MET A 1 -31.11 22.24 39.37
CA MET A 1 -30.59 21.84 38.03
C MET A 1 -29.32 22.64 37.78
N PRO A 2 -28.18 22.05 37.35
CA PRO A 2 -26.99 22.84 37.10
C PRO A 2 -27.26 23.83 35.97
N ASP A 3 -26.99 25.10 36.26
CA ASP A 3 -27.14 26.23 35.35
C ASP A 3 -26.33 26.00 34.08
N ALA A 4 -26.88 26.40 32.92
CA ALA A 4 -26.21 26.24 31.62
C ALA A 4 -24.82 26.91 31.60
N SER A 5 -24.61 27.94 32.43
CA SER A 5 -23.33 28.63 32.63
C SER A 5 -22.24 27.75 33.27
N ARG A 6 -22.60 26.73 34.05
CA ARG A 6 -21.63 25.85 34.74
C ARG A 6 -21.04 24.76 33.82
N LEU A 7 -21.75 24.39 32.75
CA LEU A 7 -21.29 23.35 31.80
C LEU A 7 -20.41 23.93 30.69
N LEU A 8 -20.54 25.22 30.41
CA LEU A 8 -19.88 25.89 29.29
C LEU A 8 -18.34 25.81 29.35
N PRO A 9 -17.65 26.08 30.48
CA PRO A 9 -16.19 26.00 30.52
C PRO A 9 -15.67 24.59 30.23
N LEU A 10 -16.32 23.55 30.78
CA LEU A 10 -15.95 22.16 30.56
C LEU A 10 -16.16 21.75 29.09
N TYR A 11 -17.28 22.17 28.50
CA TYR A 11 -17.58 21.92 27.10
C TYR A 11 -16.58 22.59 26.16
N LEU A 12 -16.20 23.85 26.42
CA LEU A 12 -15.22 24.58 25.62
C LEU A 12 -13.82 23.96 25.73
N LEU A 13 -13.41 23.55 26.94
CA LEU A 13 -12.18 22.81 27.14
C LEU A 13 -12.17 21.50 26.34
N ALA A 14 -13.27 20.74 26.37
CA ALA A 14 -13.41 19.51 25.60
C ALA A 14 -13.37 19.76 24.08
N CYS A 15 -13.96 20.87 23.60
CA CYS A 15 -13.87 21.27 22.19
C CYS A 15 -12.42 21.62 21.80
N LEU A 16 -11.69 22.33 22.66
CA LEU A 16 -10.28 22.64 22.41
C LEU A 16 -9.44 21.36 22.34
N LEU A 17 -9.60 20.45 23.29
CA LEU A 17 -8.89 19.16 23.30
C LEU A 17 -9.25 18.31 22.07
N ALA A 18 -10.51 18.31 21.67
CA ALA A 18 -10.99 17.63 20.46
C ALA A 18 -10.33 18.20 19.19
N LEU A 19 -10.27 19.53 19.05
CA LEU A 19 -9.59 20.21 17.93
C LEU A 19 -8.09 19.95 17.92
N LEU A 20 -7.43 20.02 19.07
CA LEU A 20 -6.01 19.69 19.21
C LEU A 20 -5.74 18.22 18.86
N GLY A 21 -6.64 17.29 19.25
CA GLY A 21 -6.54 15.88 18.90
C GLY A 21 -6.66 15.63 17.39
N LEU A 22 -7.63 16.27 16.72
CA LEU A 22 -7.73 16.21 15.25
C LEU A 22 -6.52 16.84 14.57
N GLY A 23 -6.06 17.99 15.07
CA GLY A 23 -4.85 18.65 14.58
C GLY A 23 -3.63 17.75 14.69
N ALA A 24 -3.42 17.14 15.87
CA ALA A 24 -2.31 16.23 16.12
C ALA A 24 -2.38 14.96 15.25
N LEU A 25 -3.57 14.39 15.05
CA LEU A 25 -3.78 13.24 14.17
C LEU A 25 -3.36 13.55 12.73
N TRP A 26 -3.96 14.58 12.12
CA TRP A 26 -3.75 14.87 10.71
C TRP A 26 -2.37 15.47 10.43
N TYR A 27 -1.89 16.37 11.30
CA TYR A 27 -0.53 16.89 11.19
C TYR A 27 0.51 15.80 11.43
N GLY A 28 0.28 14.90 12.39
CA GLY A 28 1.19 13.79 12.67
C GLY A 28 1.35 12.84 11.48
N LEU A 29 0.26 12.56 10.77
CA LEU A 29 0.25 11.71 9.58
C LEU A 29 0.79 12.41 8.33
N GLY A 30 0.58 13.72 8.19
CA GLY A 30 0.82 14.43 6.94
C GLY A 30 1.94 15.46 6.93
N LYS A 31 2.57 15.77 8.07
CA LYS A 31 3.70 16.70 8.09
C LYS A 31 4.80 16.22 7.12
N PRO A 32 5.36 17.12 6.29
CA PRO A 32 6.46 16.74 5.41
C PRO A 32 7.70 16.32 6.20
N VAL A 33 8.37 15.28 5.72
CA VAL A 33 9.69 14.83 6.15
C VAL A 33 10.72 15.41 5.20
N LEU A 34 11.74 16.07 5.76
CA LEU A 34 12.86 16.58 5.00
C LEU A 34 13.94 15.50 4.94
N LEU A 35 14.34 15.13 3.72
CA LEU A 35 15.36 14.15 3.43
C LEU A 35 16.36 14.76 2.43
N PRO A 36 17.64 14.34 2.45
CA PRO A 36 18.57 14.68 1.38
C PRO A 36 18.04 14.19 0.02
N ASP A 37 18.27 14.94 -1.05
CA ASP A 37 17.84 14.53 -2.39
C ASP A 37 18.70 13.36 -2.91
N ALA A 38 18.12 12.50 -3.74
CA ALA A 38 18.81 11.33 -4.28
C ALA A 38 19.98 11.73 -5.21
N ALA A 39 19.83 12.85 -5.90
CA ALA A 39 20.81 13.37 -6.85
C ALA A 39 20.73 14.90 -6.91
N SER A 40 21.77 15.53 -7.44
CA SER A 40 21.69 16.95 -7.81
C SER A 40 20.78 17.15 -9.03
N PRO A 41 20.21 18.35 -9.25
CA PRO A 41 19.30 18.60 -10.37
C PRO A 41 19.86 18.29 -11.77
N THR A 42 21.19 18.26 -11.92
CA THR A 42 21.87 17.96 -13.19
C THR A 42 22.37 16.53 -13.30
N HIS A 43 22.33 15.74 -12.22
CA HIS A 43 22.81 14.37 -12.21
C HIS A 43 21.64 13.42 -12.49
N LYS A 44 21.68 12.77 -13.67
CA LYS A 44 20.70 11.75 -14.03
C LYS A 44 21.07 10.41 -13.37
N LEU A 45 20.09 9.79 -12.74
CA LEU A 45 20.15 8.46 -12.18
C LEU A 45 20.35 7.41 -13.28
N GLN A 46 20.78 6.20 -12.91
CA GLN A 46 21.16 5.16 -13.87
C GLN A 46 19.97 4.61 -14.67
N CYS A 47 19.28 3.57 -14.18
CA CYS A 47 18.13 2.97 -14.87
C CYS A 47 16.86 3.00 -13.99
N ALA A 48 15.69 3.02 -14.63
CA ALA A 48 14.40 2.74 -14.00
C ALA A 48 13.64 1.64 -14.75
N SER A 49 12.98 0.75 -14.00
CA SER A 49 12.06 -0.24 -14.58
C SER A 49 10.87 0.47 -15.21
N TYR A 50 10.57 0.14 -16.46
CA TYR A 50 9.50 0.75 -17.22
C TYR A 50 8.53 -0.29 -17.79
N THR A 51 7.26 -0.12 -17.46
CA THR A 51 6.13 -0.90 -17.99
C THR A 51 5.05 0.06 -18.50
N PRO A 52 4.65 -0.01 -19.79
CA PRO A 52 3.86 1.05 -20.45
C PRO A 52 2.34 0.95 -20.26
N PHE A 53 1.87 0.51 -19.09
CA PHE A 53 0.44 0.46 -18.79
C PHE A 53 -0.05 1.80 -18.22
N ASP A 54 -1.27 2.22 -18.60
CA ASP A 54 -1.98 3.23 -17.78
C ASP A 54 -2.55 2.61 -16.51
N LYS A 55 -3.07 3.47 -15.64
CA LYS A 55 -3.89 3.08 -14.50
C LYS A 55 -5.12 2.23 -14.85
N ASP A 56 -5.62 2.31 -16.09
CA ASP A 56 -6.77 1.57 -16.62
C ASP A 56 -6.38 0.41 -17.54
N GLN A 57 -5.08 0.09 -17.66
CA GLN A 57 -4.59 -1.04 -18.47
C GLN A 57 -3.93 -2.11 -17.62
N SER A 58 -4.05 -3.35 -18.09
CA SER A 58 -3.44 -4.53 -17.49
C SER A 58 -2.81 -5.41 -18.57
N PRO A 59 -1.70 -6.12 -18.28
CA PRO A 59 -1.18 -7.16 -19.18
C PRO A 59 -2.17 -8.30 -19.40
N PHE A 60 -3.19 -8.43 -18.54
CA PHE A 60 -4.22 -9.47 -18.63
C PHE A 60 -5.38 -9.10 -19.56
N ASP A 61 -5.45 -7.86 -20.04
CA ASP A 61 -6.54 -7.41 -20.92
C ASP A 61 -6.41 -8.02 -22.32
N GLN A 62 -7.54 -8.49 -22.86
CA GLN A 62 -7.62 -9.05 -24.21
C GLN A 62 -8.69 -8.31 -25.04
N PRO A 63 -8.37 -7.80 -26.24
CA PRO A 63 -7.06 -7.87 -26.90
C PRO A 63 -6.03 -6.94 -26.25
N PHE A 64 -4.81 -7.45 -26.08
CA PHE A 64 -3.68 -6.69 -25.56
C PHE A 64 -3.29 -5.56 -26.51
N ARG A 65 -3.37 -4.30 -26.05
CA ARG A 65 -3.00 -3.13 -26.86
C ARG A 65 -2.37 -2.02 -26.03
N LEU A 66 -1.09 -1.75 -26.31
CA LEU A 66 -0.38 -0.61 -25.74
C LEU A 66 -0.67 0.68 -26.52
N ARG A 67 -0.45 1.82 -25.86
CA ARG A 67 -0.66 3.16 -26.44
C ARG A 67 0.69 3.80 -26.76
N PRO A 68 1.12 3.87 -28.04
CA PRO A 68 2.43 4.40 -28.39
C PRO A 68 2.67 5.84 -27.94
N ALA A 69 1.64 6.70 -28.01
CA ALA A 69 1.74 8.08 -27.52
C ALA A 69 2.02 8.16 -26.01
N ARG A 70 1.48 7.19 -25.24
CA ARG A 70 1.81 7.07 -23.81
C ARG A 70 3.26 6.68 -23.62
N MET A 71 3.76 5.72 -24.40
CA MET A 71 5.17 5.33 -24.32
C MET A 71 6.13 6.47 -24.63
N ASP A 72 5.83 7.25 -25.67
CA ASP A 72 6.63 8.41 -26.04
C ASP A 72 6.67 9.47 -24.93
N ALA A 73 5.51 9.79 -24.33
CA ALA A 73 5.41 10.74 -23.23
C ALA A 73 6.10 10.26 -21.95
N ASP A 74 5.91 8.99 -21.59
CA ASP A 74 6.51 8.40 -20.40
C ASP A 74 8.05 8.37 -20.53
N LEU A 75 8.60 8.04 -21.70
CA LEU A 75 10.06 8.08 -21.94
C LEU A 75 10.61 9.51 -21.98
N ALA A 76 9.86 10.49 -22.47
CA ALA A 76 10.25 11.90 -22.41
C ALA A 76 10.42 12.36 -20.95
N LEU A 77 9.44 12.02 -20.09
CA LEU A 77 9.48 12.32 -18.66
C LEU A 77 10.66 11.61 -17.97
N LEU A 78 10.85 10.32 -18.23
CA LEU A 78 11.95 9.56 -17.63
C LEU A 78 13.32 10.08 -18.07
N ALA A 79 13.45 10.56 -19.31
CA ALA A 79 14.69 11.14 -19.82
C ALA A 79 15.14 12.41 -19.07
N GLU A 80 14.26 13.08 -18.33
CA GLU A 80 14.65 14.22 -17.49
C GLU A 80 15.50 13.80 -16.30
N ARG A 81 15.29 12.58 -15.78
CA ARG A 81 15.89 12.09 -14.52
C ARG A 81 16.78 10.87 -14.67
N PHE A 82 16.61 10.07 -15.73
CA PHE A 82 17.30 8.79 -15.92
C PHE A 82 18.13 8.76 -17.20
N GLN A 83 19.18 7.97 -17.19
CA GLN A 83 20.02 7.68 -18.37
C GLN A 83 19.50 6.46 -19.16
N CYS A 84 18.74 5.59 -18.50
CA CYS A 84 18.38 4.28 -19.00
C CYS A 84 17.00 3.84 -18.50
N ILE A 85 16.35 2.96 -19.28
CA ILE A 85 15.18 2.21 -18.84
C ILE A 85 15.40 0.70 -18.97
N ARG A 86 14.74 -0.08 -18.11
CA ARG A 86 14.67 -1.54 -18.19
C ARG A 86 13.26 -1.98 -18.54
N THR A 87 13.11 -2.96 -19.42
CA THR A 87 11.82 -3.59 -19.80
C THR A 87 11.81 -5.09 -19.47
N TYR A 88 10.61 -5.68 -19.41
CA TYR A 88 10.41 -7.05 -18.92
C TYR A 88 10.01 -8.07 -20.00
N SER A 89 9.45 -7.59 -21.11
CA SER A 89 8.89 -8.39 -22.21
C SER A 89 9.13 -7.66 -23.53
N MET A 90 9.15 -8.40 -24.62
CA MET A 90 9.22 -7.87 -25.98
C MET A 90 7.84 -7.65 -26.60
N THR A 91 6.81 -8.34 -26.10
CA THR A 91 5.46 -8.31 -26.67
C THR A 91 4.86 -6.90 -26.63
N GLY A 92 4.67 -6.28 -27.80
CA GLY A 92 4.13 -4.93 -27.95
C GLY A 92 5.13 -3.80 -27.64
N LEU A 93 6.38 -4.12 -27.31
CA LEU A 93 7.44 -3.16 -26.95
C LEU A 93 8.44 -2.93 -28.09
N GLU A 94 8.12 -3.32 -29.32
CA GLU A 94 9.01 -3.23 -30.48
C GLU A 94 9.44 -1.79 -30.79
N ALA A 95 8.62 -0.80 -30.41
CA ALA A 95 8.90 0.62 -30.62
C ALA A 95 9.87 1.23 -29.58
N ILE A 96 10.12 0.55 -28.44
CA ILE A 96 10.89 1.12 -27.33
C ILE A 96 12.29 1.59 -27.74
N PRO A 97 13.11 0.83 -28.50
CA PRO A 97 14.44 1.31 -28.89
C PRO A 97 14.41 2.61 -29.70
N ALA A 98 13.42 2.78 -30.60
CA ALA A 98 13.27 3.99 -31.40
C ALA A 98 12.86 5.19 -30.54
N LEU A 99 11.93 4.99 -29.60
CA LEU A 99 11.51 6.04 -28.66
C LEU A 99 12.62 6.43 -27.69
N ALA A 100 13.38 5.45 -27.16
CA ALA A 100 14.50 5.71 -26.27
C ALA A 100 15.59 6.52 -26.97
N ARG A 101 15.91 6.17 -28.23
CA ARG A 101 16.85 6.94 -29.06
C ARG A 101 16.39 8.40 -29.25
N LYS A 102 15.09 8.62 -29.49
CA LYS A 102 14.51 9.96 -29.64
C LYS A 102 14.73 10.82 -28.38
N HIS A 103 14.64 10.23 -27.20
CA HIS A 103 14.76 10.94 -25.92
C HIS A 103 16.16 10.86 -25.28
N GLY A 104 17.12 10.22 -25.95
CA GLY A 104 18.48 10.07 -25.45
C GLY A 104 18.63 9.10 -24.27
N LEU A 105 17.72 8.15 -24.12
CA LEU A 105 17.78 7.06 -23.14
C LEU A 105 18.49 5.83 -23.72
N LYS A 106 19.23 5.11 -22.89
CA LYS A 106 19.64 3.72 -23.17
C LYS A 106 18.55 2.74 -22.73
N VAL A 107 18.60 1.51 -23.23
CA VAL A 107 17.60 0.48 -22.89
C VAL A 107 18.27 -0.85 -22.54
N MET A 108 17.83 -1.45 -21.44
CA MET A 108 18.01 -2.87 -21.16
C MET A 108 16.72 -3.60 -21.55
N LEU A 109 16.79 -4.43 -22.59
CA LEU A 109 15.62 -5.15 -23.12
C LEU A 109 15.46 -6.50 -22.40
N GLY A 110 14.24 -6.83 -21.99
CA GLY A 110 13.92 -8.10 -21.34
C GLY A 110 13.05 -9.00 -22.21
N ALA A 111 13.37 -10.28 -22.27
CA ALA A 111 12.46 -11.32 -22.76
C ALA A 111 11.76 -12.00 -21.59
N TRP A 112 10.43 -12.09 -21.65
CA TRP A 112 9.68 -12.82 -20.62
C TRP A 112 9.80 -14.33 -20.84
N VAL A 113 10.45 -15.02 -19.90
CA VAL A 113 10.59 -16.48 -19.90
C VAL A 113 9.51 -17.06 -18.98
N ASN A 114 8.74 -18.02 -19.50
CA ASN A 114 7.68 -18.71 -18.76
C ASN A 114 7.68 -20.22 -19.07
N ALA A 115 6.73 -20.95 -18.46
CA ALA A 115 6.64 -22.41 -18.63
C ALA A 115 6.23 -22.86 -20.04
N ASN A 116 5.72 -21.96 -20.89
CA ASN A 116 5.38 -22.26 -22.28
C ASN A 116 6.59 -21.98 -23.20
N PRO A 117 7.25 -23.01 -23.74
CA PRO A 117 8.43 -22.82 -24.58
C PRO A 117 8.12 -22.10 -25.90
N VAL A 118 6.88 -22.15 -26.39
CA VAL A 118 6.49 -21.45 -27.62
C VAL A 118 6.42 -19.95 -27.39
N ASP A 119 5.84 -19.51 -26.28
CA ASP A 119 5.74 -18.09 -25.96
C ASP A 119 7.11 -17.52 -25.58
N THR A 120 7.88 -18.27 -24.78
CA THR A 120 9.29 -17.96 -24.50
C THR A 120 10.12 -17.84 -25.79
N GLY A 121 9.89 -18.72 -26.77
CA GLY A 121 10.56 -18.67 -28.07
C GLY A 121 10.32 -17.36 -28.82
N LYS A 122 9.07 -16.89 -28.86
CA LYS A 122 8.71 -15.61 -29.50
C LYS A 122 9.40 -14.42 -28.83
N GLU A 123 9.39 -14.39 -27.50
CA GLU A 123 10.05 -13.37 -26.69
C GLU A 123 11.56 -13.32 -26.94
N VAL A 124 12.22 -14.48 -26.93
CA VAL A 124 13.66 -14.62 -27.18
C VAL A 124 14.04 -14.20 -28.61
N ASP A 125 13.28 -14.64 -29.62
CA ASP A 125 13.60 -14.32 -31.01
C ASP A 125 13.38 -12.81 -31.29
N ALA A 126 12.34 -12.20 -30.69
CA ALA A 126 12.12 -10.76 -30.76
C ALA A 126 13.22 -9.96 -30.04
N LEU A 127 13.69 -10.43 -28.89
CA LEU A 127 14.80 -9.83 -28.14
C LEU A 127 16.09 -9.79 -28.97
N ILE A 128 16.45 -10.93 -29.59
CA ILE A 128 17.63 -11.05 -30.45
C ILE A 128 17.53 -10.08 -31.64
N ALA A 129 16.38 -10.05 -32.32
CA ALA A 129 16.16 -9.16 -33.46
C ALA A 129 16.27 -7.68 -33.05
N ALA A 130 15.61 -7.28 -31.96
CA ALA A 130 15.61 -5.91 -31.47
C ALA A 130 17.02 -5.45 -31.04
N ALA A 131 17.77 -6.29 -30.32
CA ALA A 131 19.12 -5.99 -29.87
C ALA A 131 20.09 -5.77 -31.04
N ASN A 132 20.05 -6.64 -32.05
CA ASN A 132 20.92 -6.54 -33.22
C ASN A 132 20.58 -5.36 -34.14
N ALA A 133 19.30 -4.99 -34.22
CA ALA A 133 18.86 -3.83 -35.01
C ALA A 133 19.16 -2.49 -34.32
N ASN A 134 19.42 -2.47 -33.01
CA ASN A 134 19.54 -1.25 -32.21
C ASN A 134 20.78 -1.21 -31.29
N PRO A 135 21.99 -1.55 -31.78
CA PRO A 135 23.20 -1.64 -30.96
C PRO A 135 23.67 -0.28 -30.40
N ASP A 136 23.15 0.82 -30.94
CA ASP A 136 23.47 2.18 -30.51
C ASP A 136 22.70 2.59 -29.25
N VAL A 137 21.58 1.95 -28.93
CA VAL A 137 20.69 2.31 -27.80
C VAL A 137 20.51 1.16 -26.79
N VAL A 138 20.57 -0.10 -27.23
CA VAL A 138 20.47 -1.26 -26.35
C VAL A 138 21.81 -1.47 -25.64
N SER A 139 21.82 -1.37 -24.31
CA SER A 139 23.03 -1.53 -23.49
C SER A 139 23.27 -2.97 -23.03
N ALA A 140 22.21 -3.74 -22.81
CA ALA A 140 22.23 -5.14 -22.44
C ALA A 140 20.89 -5.81 -22.73
N VAL A 141 20.86 -7.14 -22.72
CA VAL A 141 19.62 -7.93 -22.80
C VAL A 141 19.48 -8.87 -21.60
N ILE A 142 18.24 -9.06 -21.14
CA ILE A 142 17.88 -9.84 -19.96
C ILE A 142 16.99 -11.01 -20.40
N VAL A 143 17.45 -12.24 -20.19
CA VAL A 143 16.74 -13.46 -20.61
C VAL A 143 15.99 -14.03 -19.41
N GLY A 144 14.78 -13.55 -19.19
CA GLY A 144 13.95 -13.93 -18.06
C GLY A 144 14.09 -12.97 -16.87
N ASN A 145 12.96 -12.78 -16.20
CA ASN A 145 12.83 -12.09 -14.92
C ASN A 145 12.26 -13.09 -13.94
N GLU A 146 12.93 -13.42 -12.84
CA GLU A 146 12.42 -14.26 -11.74
C GLU A 146 11.84 -15.61 -12.21
N ALA A 147 12.36 -16.17 -13.31
CA ALA A 147 11.83 -17.39 -13.90
C ALA A 147 12.08 -18.62 -12.99
N LEU A 148 13.19 -18.61 -12.23
CA LEU A 148 13.49 -19.64 -11.23
C LEU A 148 12.65 -19.44 -9.96
N LEU A 149 12.49 -18.19 -9.48
CA LEU A 149 11.56 -17.87 -8.38
C LEU A 149 10.13 -18.34 -8.67
N ARG A 150 9.63 -18.07 -9.88
CA ARG A 150 8.31 -18.55 -10.34
C ARG A 150 8.27 -20.05 -10.63
N LYS A 151 9.42 -20.74 -10.60
CA LYS A 151 9.56 -22.19 -10.87
C LYS A 151 9.01 -22.59 -12.23
N GLU A 152 9.14 -21.72 -13.21
CA GLU A 152 8.61 -21.93 -14.56
C GLU A 152 9.58 -22.70 -15.47
N VAL A 153 10.89 -22.63 -15.17
CA VAL A 153 11.96 -23.34 -15.88
C VAL A 153 13.02 -23.83 -14.89
N THR A 154 13.82 -24.83 -15.27
CA THR A 154 14.99 -25.23 -14.49
C THR A 154 16.21 -24.34 -14.77
N GLY A 155 17.21 -24.36 -13.89
CA GLY A 155 18.46 -23.63 -14.09
C GLY A 155 19.19 -24.04 -15.38
N GLU A 156 19.13 -25.32 -15.76
CA GLU A 156 19.75 -25.84 -16.98
C GLU A 156 19.03 -25.35 -18.24
N GLN A 157 17.70 -25.34 -18.23
CA GLN A 157 16.89 -24.80 -19.32
C GLN A 157 17.15 -23.31 -19.51
N LEU A 158 17.21 -22.56 -18.41
CA LEU A 158 17.50 -21.14 -18.43
C LEU A 158 18.92 -20.85 -18.95
N ALA A 159 19.93 -21.59 -18.48
CA ALA A 159 21.30 -21.45 -18.97
C ALA A 159 21.41 -21.75 -20.48
N ALA A 160 20.67 -22.74 -20.98
CA ALA A 160 20.61 -23.02 -22.42
C ALA A 160 19.99 -21.87 -23.22
N LEU A 161 18.91 -21.25 -22.72
CA LEU A 161 18.29 -20.07 -23.35
C LEU A 161 19.25 -18.88 -23.37
N ILE A 162 19.93 -18.60 -22.25
CA ILE A 162 20.94 -17.54 -22.15
C ILE A 162 22.05 -17.75 -23.18
N ASN A 163 22.59 -18.97 -23.27
CA ASN A 163 23.64 -19.29 -24.25
C ASN A 163 23.15 -19.16 -25.70
N LYS A 164 21.90 -19.54 -26.01
CA LYS A 164 21.27 -19.30 -27.32
C LYS A 164 21.29 -17.81 -27.67
N VAL A 165 20.82 -16.95 -26.76
CA VAL A 165 20.78 -15.49 -26.97
C VAL A 165 22.19 -14.94 -27.13
N LYS A 166 23.09 -15.28 -26.21
CA LYS A 166 24.48 -14.82 -26.19
C LYS A 166 25.25 -15.13 -27.47
N SER A 167 25.00 -16.29 -28.09
CA SER A 167 25.62 -16.64 -29.38
C SER A 167 25.13 -15.79 -30.57
N GLN A 168 24.03 -15.04 -30.41
CA GLN A 168 23.34 -14.34 -31.49
C GLN A 168 23.26 -12.83 -31.30
N VAL A 169 23.74 -12.28 -30.18
CA VAL A 169 23.75 -10.83 -29.91
C VAL A 169 25.16 -10.34 -29.63
N LYS A 170 25.40 -9.04 -29.86
CA LYS A 170 26.70 -8.38 -29.59
C LYS A 170 26.76 -7.66 -28.25
N VAL A 171 25.61 -7.42 -27.64
CA VAL A 171 25.49 -6.73 -26.34
C VAL A 171 25.56 -7.75 -25.20
N PRO A 172 25.99 -7.35 -23.99
CA PRO A 172 26.01 -8.22 -22.82
C PRO A 172 24.65 -8.85 -22.51
N VAL A 173 24.67 -10.12 -22.09
CA VAL A 173 23.48 -10.92 -21.74
C VAL A 173 23.49 -11.24 -20.25
N THR A 174 22.35 -11.03 -19.59
CA THR A 174 22.15 -11.38 -18.18
C THR A 174 20.82 -12.10 -17.96
N TYR A 175 20.60 -12.51 -16.72
CA TYR A 175 19.36 -13.04 -16.17
C TYR A 175 19.08 -12.25 -14.89
N ALA A 176 17.81 -11.97 -14.59
CA ALA A 176 17.42 -11.19 -13.42
C ALA A 176 16.56 -12.03 -12.46
N ASP A 177 16.92 -12.07 -11.19
CA ASP A 177 16.18 -12.81 -10.15
C ASP A 177 16.46 -12.25 -8.75
N VAL A 178 15.65 -12.65 -7.77
CA VAL A 178 15.92 -12.39 -6.36
C VAL A 178 17.22 -13.08 -5.93
N TRP A 179 17.94 -12.46 -5.00
CA TRP A 179 19.29 -12.85 -4.64
C TRP A 179 19.36 -14.28 -4.06
N GLU A 180 18.34 -14.75 -3.36
CA GLU A 180 18.27 -16.09 -2.80
C GLU A 180 18.29 -17.16 -3.90
N PHE A 181 17.60 -16.92 -5.02
CA PHE A 181 17.52 -17.88 -6.12
C PHE A 181 18.82 -17.99 -6.90
N TRP A 182 19.61 -16.91 -6.96
CA TRP A 182 20.98 -16.99 -7.45
C TRP A 182 21.88 -17.89 -6.60
N LEU A 183 21.69 -17.88 -5.27
CA LEU A 183 22.46 -18.74 -4.36
C LEU A 183 22.02 -20.21 -4.43
N GLN A 184 20.73 -20.45 -4.69
CA GLN A 184 20.15 -21.79 -4.88
C GLN A 184 20.49 -22.39 -6.25
N HIS A 185 20.64 -21.56 -7.28
CA HIS A 185 20.94 -21.97 -8.66
C HIS A 185 22.26 -21.39 -9.19
N PRO A 186 23.40 -21.60 -8.51
CA PRO A 186 24.68 -20.99 -8.90
C PRO A 186 25.19 -21.48 -10.27
N GLN A 187 24.68 -22.60 -10.78
CA GLN A 187 25.02 -23.15 -12.09
C GLN A 187 24.61 -22.25 -13.27
N VAL A 188 23.71 -21.28 -13.05
CA VAL A 188 23.31 -20.31 -14.09
C VAL A 188 24.37 -19.21 -14.27
N ALA A 189 25.12 -18.90 -13.22
CA ALA A 189 26.06 -17.77 -13.22
C ALA A 189 27.12 -17.83 -14.34
N PRO A 190 27.72 -18.98 -14.70
CA PRO A 190 28.66 -19.05 -15.82
C PRO A 190 28.07 -18.65 -17.19
N ALA A 191 26.75 -18.79 -17.41
CA ALA A 191 26.12 -18.50 -18.70
C ALA A 191 25.99 -16.99 -18.98
N VAL A 192 25.73 -16.18 -17.93
CA VAL A 192 25.56 -14.73 -18.05
C VAL A 192 26.90 -13.98 -18.16
N ASP A 193 26.90 -12.78 -18.74
CA ASP A 193 28.06 -11.89 -18.73
C ASP A 193 28.25 -11.22 -17.36
N PHE A 194 27.17 -10.78 -16.73
CA PHE A 194 27.12 -10.21 -15.38
C PHE A 194 25.87 -10.70 -14.65
N LEU A 195 25.87 -10.68 -13.32
CA LEU A 195 24.70 -11.06 -12.53
C LEU A 195 23.73 -9.88 -12.41
N THR A 196 22.43 -10.13 -12.54
CA THR A 196 21.39 -9.15 -12.18
C THR A 196 20.60 -9.67 -10.99
N ILE A 197 20.73 -9.00 -9.84
CA ILE A 197 20.09 -9.40 -8.58
C ILE A 197 18.99 -8.42 -8.18
N HIS A 198 17.88 -8.91 -7.67
CA HIS A 198 16.83 -8.09 -7.07
C HIS A 198 17.02 -8.04 -5.56
N LEU A 199 17.00 -6.82 -5.02
CA LEU A 199 17.16 -6.51 -3.60
C LEU A 199 15.95 -5.68 -3.16
N LEU A 200 14.93 -6.36 -2.68
CA LEU A 200 13.63 -5.78 -2.33
C LEU A 200 13.31 -6.14 -0.88
N PRO A 201 13.87 -5.44 0.13
CA PRO A 201 13.81 -5.91 1.52
C PRO A 201 12.39 -6.07 2.08
N TYR A 202 11.39 -5.43 1.49
CA TYR A 202 9.98 -5.67 1.81
C TYR A 202 9.48 -7.08 1.36
N TRP A 203 9.96 -7.57 0.20
CA TRP A 203 9.52 -8.82 -0.42
C TRP A 203 10.33 -10.06 -0.05
N GLU A 204 11.52 -9.90 0.50
CA GLU A 204 12.39 -11.01 0.89
C GLU A 204 11.74 -11.95 1.92
N ASP A 205 12.24 -13.19 2.02
CA ASP A 205 11.67 -14.20 2.91
C ASP A 205 11.65 -13.73 4.38
N GLU A 206 12.68 -12.97 4.77
CA GLU A 206 12.79 -12.24 6.04
C GLU A 206 12.73 -10.71 5.79
N PRO A 207 11.55 -10.08 5.88
CA PRO A 207 11.38 -8.66 5.61
C PRO A 207 12.24 -7.78 6.52
N ARG A 208 12.83 -6.73 5.95
CA ARG A 208 13.60 -5.76 6.73
C ARG A 208 12.83 -4.45 6.85
N GLY A 209 12.74 -3.91 8.06
CA GLY A 209 12.21 -2.58 8.33
C GLY A 209 13.08 -1.49 7.71
N ILE A 210 12.52 -0.28 7.54
CA ILE A 210 13.19 0.82 6.83
C ILE A 210 14.54 1.21 7.45
N ASP A 211 14.68 1.07 8.76
CA ASP A 211 15.91 1.42 9.49
C ASP A 211 17.05 0.41 9.24
N ASP A 212 16.74 -0.83 8.87
CA ASP A 212 17.71 -1.91 8.62
C ASP A 212 17.91 -2.22 7.13
N ALA A 213 16.99 -1.76 6.27
CA ALA A 213 16.91 -2.19 4.88
C ALA A 213 18.17 -1.88 4.05
N LEU A 214 18.79 -0.71 4.25
CA LEU A 214 20.00 -0.33 3.49
C LEU A 214 21.24 -1.11 3.93
N ALA A 215 21.38 -1.38 5.23
CA ALA A 215 22.46 -2.21 5.75
C ALA A 215 22.37 -3.63 5.18
N HIS A 216 21.17 -4.19 5.17
CA HIS A 216 20.90 -5.50 4.56
C HIS A 216 21.26 -5.56 3.06
N VAL A 217 20.88 -4.53 2.29
CA VAL A 217 21.27 -4.41 0.87
C VAL A 217 22.80 -4.43 0.70
N ALA A 218 23.53 -3.71 1.56
CA ALA A 218 24.99 -3.69 1.52
C ALA A 218 25.60 -5.06 1.84
N ASP A 219 25.08 -5.76 2.85
CA ASP A 219 25.53 -7.09 3.25
C ASP A 219 25.33 -8.10 2.11
N VAL A 220 24.14 -8.14 1.49
CA VAL A 220 23.87 -9.02 0.35
C VAL A 220 24.81 -8.68 -0.82
N ARG A 221 25.03 -7.39 -1.10
CA ARG A 221 25.93 -6.97 -2.18
C ARG A 221 27.38 -7.41 -1.95
N GLN A 222 27.85 -7.42 -0.70
CA GLN A 222 29.16 -7.92 -0.31
C GLN A 222 29.24 -9.45 -0.46
N VAL A 223 28.21 -10.19 -0.02
CA VAL A 223 28.14 -11.65 -0.19
C VAL A 223 28.28 -12.04 -1.66
N PHE A 224 27.57 -11.35 -2.55
CA PHE A 224 27.65 -11.61 -3.99
C PHE A 224 29.02 -11.25 -4.58
N GLY A 225 29.60 -10.13 -4.15
CA GLY A 225 30.94 -9.71 -4.57
C GLY A 225 32.02 -10.75 -4.21
N ASN A 226 31.88 -11.43 -3.08
CA ASN A 226 32.81 -12.49 -2.67
C ASN A 226 32.54 -13.82 -3.39
N ARG A 227 31.27 -14.22 -3.53
CA ARG A 227 30.90 -15.55 -4.01
C ARG A 227 31.03 -15.70 -5.53
N PHE A 228 30.72 -14.65 -6.28
CA PHE A 228 30.64 -14.71 -7.75
C PHE A 228 31.75 -13.93 -8.45
N ALA A 229 32.78 -13.49 -7.72
CA ALA A 229 33.97 -12.87 -8.32
C ALA A 229 34.57 -13.75 -9.43
N PRO A 230 35.06 -13.17 -10.55
CA PRO A 230 35.15 -11.73 -10.83
C PRO A 230 33.94 -11.16 -11.59
N LYS A 231 32.75 -11.80 -11.56
CA LYS A 231 31.59 -11.29 -12.31
C LYS A 231 31.07 -9.98 -11.72
N ASP A 232 30.76 -9.05 -12.61
CA ASP A 232 30.05 -7.82 -12.25
C ASP A 232 28.63 -8.12 -11.78
N ILE A 233 28.12 -7.23 -10.93
CA ILE A 233 26.79 -7.34 -10.32
C ILE A 233 26.03 -6.05 -10.60
N PHE A 234 24.89 -6.22 -11.25
CA PHE A 234 23.86 -5.22 -11.48
C PHE A 234 22.72 -5.44 -10.49
N ILE A 235 22.28 -4.39 -9.80
CA ILE A 235 21.09 -4.44 -8.96
C ILE A 235 19.88 -4.18 -9.86
N GLY A 236 19.23 -5.25 -10.29
CA GLY A 236 18.19 -5.22 -11.32
C GLY A 236 16.87 -4.64 -10.84
N GLU A 237 16.53 -4.84 -9.57
CA GLU A 237 15.38 -4.23 -8.92
C GLU A 237 15.73 -3.90 -7.50
N THR A 238 15.43 -2.67 -7.11
CA THR A 238 15.41 -2.27 -5.72
C THR A 238 14.46 -1.09 -5.57
N GLY A 239 13.74 -1.06 -4.47
CA GLY A 239 12.69 -0.08 -4.23
C GLY A 239 11.96 -0.37 -2.93
N TRP A 240 10.93 0.43 -2.66
CA TRP A 240 10.12 0.29 -1.46
C TRP A 240 8.69 0.80 -1.72
N PRO A 241 7.65 0.10 -1.27
CA PRO A 241 6.28 0.49 -1.57
C PRO A 241 5.84 1.73 -0.79
N SER A 242 5.17 2.64 -1.48
CA SER A 242 4.66 3.90 -0.90
C SER A 242 3.36 3.77 -0.11
N GLU A 243 2.62 2.70 -0.33
CA GLU A 243 1.29 2.46 0.22
C GLU A 243 1.01 0.96 0.33
N GLY A 244 0.02 0.61 1.14
CA GLY A 244 -0.48 -0.75 1.29
C GLY A 244 -0.28 -1.32 2.69
N ARG A 245 -0.09 -2.64 2.74
CA ARG A 245 -0.10 -3.43 3.99
C ARG A 245 1.30 -3.55 4.58
N GLN A 246 1.44 -3.36 5.89
CA GLN A 246 2.68 -3.68 6.61
C GLN A 246 2.96 -5.19 6.57
N ARG A 247 4.22 -5.57 6.32
CA ARG A 247 4.70 -6.95 6.42
C ARG A 247 5.78 -7.01 7.49
N GLU A 248 5.46 -7.59 8.64
CA GLU A 248 6.35 -7.62 9.81
C GLU A 248 6.90 -6.23 10.13
N THR A 249 8.21 -6.00 10.15
CA THR A 249 8.82 -4.68 10.39
C THR A 249 8.79 -3.74 9.17
N ALA A 250 8.51 -4.26 7.97
CA ALA A 250 8.51 -3.49 6.73
C ALA A 250 7.18 -2.71 6.55
N VAL A 251 7.23 -1.41 6.81
CA VAL A 251 6.07 -0.50 6.71
C VAL A 251 6.10 0.29 5.38
N PRO A 252 5.12 0.06 4.47
CA PRO A 252 4.93 0.92 3.30
C PRO A 252 4.53 2.34 3.71
N SER A 253 5.19 3.33 3.11
CA SER A 253 4.80 4.74 3.19
C SER A 253 5.63 5.56 2.21
N ARG A 254 5.10 6.68 1.68
CA ARG A 254 5.87 7.59 0.81
C ARG A 254 7.18 8.07 1.45
N ALA A 255 7.18 8.36 2.75
CA ALA A 255 8.40 8.78 3.44
C ALA A 255 9.43 7.64 3.54
N ASN A 256 9.01 6.40 3.76
CA ASN A 256 9.93 5.26 3.77
C ASN A 256 10.42 4.91 2.37
N GLU A 257 9.57 5.04 1.35
CA GLU A 257 9.99 4.92 -0.05
C GLU A 257 11.08 5.94 -0.38
N ALA A 258 10.88 7.22 -0.06
CA ALA A 258 11.89 8.25 -0.25
C ALA A 258 13.18 7.96 0.55
N ARG A 259 13.08 7.59 1.83
CA ARG A 259 14.25 7.24 2.65
C ARG A 259 15.06 6.11 2.03
N PHE A 260 14.39 5.05 1.60
CA PHE A 260 15.03 3.90 0.99
C PHE A 260 15.69 4.27 -0.33
N ILE A 261 14.94 4.88 -1.26
CA ILE A 261 15.44 5.21 -2.60
C ILE A 261 16.62 6.19 -2.53
N ARG A 262 16.49 7.28 -1.77
CA ARG A 262 17.55 8.30 -1.64
C ARG A 262 18.80 7.73 -0.96
N GLY A 263 18.61 6.95 0.12
CA GLY A 263 19.71 6.30 0.80
C GLY A 263 20.41 5.24 -0.06
N PHE A 264 19.63 4.45 -0.80
CA PHE A 264 20.14 3.45 -1.73
C PHE A 264 20.95 4.10 -2.85
N VAL A 265 20.42 5.14 -3.52
CA VAL A 265 21.13 5.86 -4.58
C VAL A 265 22.44 6.43 -4.04
N SER A 266 22.42 7.13 -2.90
CA SER A 266 23.63 7.66 -2.29
C SER A 266 24.68 6.57 -2.02
N MET A 267 24.24 5.42 -1.50
CA MET A 267 25.13 4.28 -1.22
C MET A 267 25.68 3.66 -2.50
N ALA A 268 24.82 3.46 -3.51
CA ALA A 268 25.18 2.85 -4.78
C ALA A 268 26.19 3.71 -5.54
N GLU A 269 25.95 5.01 -5.67
CA GLU A 269 26.87 5.94 -6.35
C GLU A 269 28.21 6.04 -5.60
N ALA A 270 28.21 6.09 -4.26
CA ALA A 270 29.43 6.14 -3.47
C ALA A 270 30.32 4.88 -3.62
N ASN A 271 29.70 3.73 -3.89
CA ASN A 271 30.41 2.45 -4.07
C ASN A 271 30.57 2.06 -5.56
N GLY A 272 30.16 2.92 -6.50
CA GLY A 272 30.22 2.63 -7.93
C GLY A 272 29.35 1.44 -8.37
N TRP A 273 28.23 1.19 -7.69
CA TRP A 273 27.32 0.10 -8.03
C TRP A 273 26.42 0.47 -9.20
N HIS A 274 26.18 -0.52 -10.07
CA HIS A 274 25.22 -0.37 -11.15
C HIS A 274 23.83 -0.82 -10.71
N TYR A 275 22.80 -0.02 -10.98
CA TYR A 275 21.44 -0.30 -10.50
C TYR A 275 20.32 0.13 -11.45
N ASN A 276 19.15 -0.47 -11.19
CA ASN A 276 17.87 -0.12 -11.75
C ASN A 276 16.82 -0.03 -10.62
N LEU A 277 16.14 1.11 -10.53
CA LEU A 277 15.10 1.35 -9.54
C LEU A 277 13.77 0.75 -10.02
N ILE A 278 13.09 0.00 -9.14
CA ILE A 278 11.72 -0.47 -9.38
C ILE A 278 10.73 0.46 -8.65
N GLU A 279 9.78 1.08 -9.34
CA GLU A 279 9.67 1.26 -10.81
C GLU A 279 9.35 2.70 -11.19
N ALA A 280 9.31 3.00 -12.48
CA ALA A 280 8.98 4.34 -12.96
C ALA A 280 7.61 4.82 -12.44
N PHE A 281 6.54 4.06 -12.67
CA PHE A 281 5.16 4.47 -12.41
C PHE A 281 4.41 3.42 -11.60
N ASP A 282 3.59 3.85 -10.65
CA ASP A 282 2.66 2.97 -9.94
C ASP A 282 1.80 2.16 -10.94
N GLN A 283 1.66 0.86 -10.71
CA GLN A 283 0.99 -0.09 -11.62
C GLN A 283 -0.25 -0.73 -10.96
N PRO A 284 -1.45 -0.13 -11.03
CA PRO A 284 -2.63 -0.61 -10.29
C PRO A 284 -2.99 -2.08 -10.55
N TRP A 285 -2.75 -2.59 -11.76
CA TRP A 285 -3.02 -3.98 -12.14
C TRP A 285 -2.23 -5.00 -11.30
N LYS A 286 -1.02 -4.65 -10.82
CA LYS A 286 -0.19 -5.54 -9.98
C LYS A 286 -0.86 -5.89 -8.67
N ARG A 287 -1.82 -5.09 -8.20
CA ARG A 287 -2.60 -5.43 -6.99
C ARG A 287 -3.40 -6.72 -7.12
N ALA A 288 -3.64 -7.24 -8.33
CA ALA A 288 -4.30 -8.52 -8.54
C ALA A 288 -3.37 -9.73 -8.28
N SER A 289 -2.06 -9.60 -8.47
CA SER A 289 -1.06 -10.68 -8.34
C SER A 289 -0.13 -10.50 -7.13
N GLU A 290 0.24 -9.26 -6.82
CA GLU A 290 1.26 -8.90 -5.83
C GLU A 290 0.66 -8.37 -4.51
N GLY A 291 -0.67 -8.38 -4.37
CA GLY A 291 -1.30 -8.00 -3.10
C GLY A 291 -1.45 -6.49 -2.90
N ALA A 292 -1.66 -6.09 -1.65
CA ALA A 292 -2.03 -4.72 -1.29
C ALA A 292 -1.01 -3.67 -1.72
N VAL A 293 0.29 -4.00 -1.70
CA VAL A 293 1.38 -3.06 -2.05
C VAL A 293 1.75 -3.05 -3.53
N GLY A 294 1.33 -4.07 -4.30
CA GLY A 294 1.85 -4.34 -5.65
C GLY A 294 1.72 -3.16 -6.61
N GLY A 295 0.70 -2.32 -6.44
CA GLY A 295 0.48 -1.16 -7.30
C GLY A 295 1.19 0.13 -6.89
N TYR A 296 2.09 0.11 -5.89
CA TYR A 296 2.56 1.32 -5.21
C TYR A 296 4.07 1.50 -5.15
N TRP A 297 4.82 0.91 -6.09
CA TRP A 297 6.29 0.94 -6.16
C TRP A 297 6.86 2.05 -7.05
N GLY A 298 6.00 2.85 -7.68
CA GLY A 298 6.41 3.85 -8.67
C GLY A 298 7.14 5.03 -8.06
N LEU A 299 8.17 5.56 -8.71
CA LEU A 299 8.74 6.86 -8.35
C LEU A 299 7.74 8.01 -8.65
N TYR A 300 6.87 7.78 -9.63
CA TYR A 300 5.71 8.59 -9.97
C TYR A 300 4.42 7.78 -9.71
N ASP A 301 3.31 8.48 -9.48
CA ASP A 301 2.01 7.82 -9.35
C ASP A 301 1.47 7.33 -10.70
N ALA A 302 0.33 6.62 -10.67
CA ALA A 302 -0.27 6.02 -11.86
C ALA A 302 -0.77 7.08 -12.87
N ASP A 303 -0.91 8.34 -12.43
CA ASP A 303 -1.25 9.52 -13.23
C ASP A 303 0.00 10.32 -13.68
N ARG A 304 1.21 9.74 -13.50
CA ARG A 304 2.53 10.30 -13.85
C ARG A 304 2.89 11.55 -13.03
N GLN A 305 2.22 11.78 -11.90
CA GLN A 305 2.57 12.87 -11.01
C GLN A 305 3.73 12.46 -10.10
N ASP A 306 4.64 13.40 -9.84
CA ASP A 306 5.78 13.18 -8.96
C ASP A 306 5.29 12.94 -7.51
N LYS A 307 5.76 11.85 -6.91
CA LYS A 307 5.47 11.50 -5.52
C LYS A 307 6.40 12.22 -4.52
N GLY A 308 7.42 12.92 -5.00
CA GLY A 308 8.49 13.53 -4.21
C GLY A 308 9.56 12.52 -3.77
N VAL A 309 9.60 11.33 -4.38
CA VAL A 309 10.48 10.24 -3.92
C VAL A 309 11.96 10.59 -4.08
N LEU A 310 12.32 11.24 -5.19
CA LEU A 310 13.71 11.52 -5.54
C LEU A 310 14.25 12.81 -4.89
N GLU A 311 13.42 13.84 -4.73
CA GLU A 311 13.86 15.15 -4.23
C GLU A 311 12.76 15.90 -3.48
N GLY A 312 13.16 16.83 -2.62
CA GLY A 312 12.27 17.73 -1.88
C GLY A 312 11.58 17.10 -0.64
N PRO A 313 10.70 17.86 0.04
CA PRO A 313 9.96 17.38 1.19
C PRO A 313 8.91 16.31 0.83
N VAL A 314 8.82 15.24 1.62
CA VAL A 314 7.91 14.11 1.36
C VAL A 314 6.87 13.98 2.45
N SER A 315 5.59 13.88 2.08
CA SER A 315 4.49 13.65 3.03
C SER A 315 3.85 12.28 2.78
N ASN A 316 3.59 11.54 3.87
CA ASN A 316 2.80 10.31 3.83
C ASN A 316 1.34 10.57 3.48
N LEU A 317 0.85 11.79 3.71
CA LEU A 317 -0.52 12.16 3.43
C LEU A 317 -0.57 13.60 2.90
N HIS A 318 -0.34 13.76 1.60
CA HIS A 318 -0.31 15.09 0.96
C HIS A 318 -1.60 15.91 1.25
N TYR A 319 -2.76 15.25 1.28
CA TYR A 319 -4.06 15.88 1.49
C TYR A 319 -4.46 16.03 2.98
N TRP A 320 -3.51 15.98 3.92
CA TRP A 320 -3.82 16.08 5.34
C TRP A 320 -4.54 17.39 5.75
N PRO A 321 -4.28 18.57 5.15
CA PRO A 321 -5.01 19.78 5.52
C PRO A 321 -6.50 19.70 5.13
N GLN A 322 -6.80 19.09 3.98
CA GLN A 322 -8.16 18.86 3.50
C GLN A 322 -8.89 17.87 4.41
N TRP A 323 -8.22 16.80 4.84
CA TRP A 323 -8.79 15.84 5.79
C TRP A 323 -9.00 16.44 7.18
N LEU A 324 -8.08 17.28 7.66
CA LEU A 324 -8.27 18.05 8.89
C LEU A 324 -9.51 18.94 8.80
N LEU A 325 -9.64 19.71 7.72
CA LEU A 325 -10.79 20.56 7.49
C LEU A 325 -12.09 19.74 7.45
N ALA A 326 -12.12 18.64 6.70
CA ALA A 326 -13.28 17.76 6.62
C ALA A 326 -13.67 17.17 7.99
N SER A 327 -12.70 16.72 8.78
CA SER A 327 -12.96 16.22 10.14
C SER A 327 -13.47 17.32 11.08
N VAL A 328 -12.91 18.53 11.02
CA VAL A 328 -13.37 19.67 11.83
C VAL A 328 -14.80 20.08 11.45
N LEU A 329 -15.13 20.11 10.15
CA LEU A 329 -16.48 20.41 9.67
C LEU A 329 -17.48 19.33 10.11
N LEU A 330 -17.12 18.05 9.99
CA LEU A 330 -17.98 16.95 10.44
C LEU A 330 -18.18 16.96 11.95
N MET A 331 -17.14 17.28 12.72
CA MET A 331 -17.24 17.49 14.17
C MET A 331 -18.22 18.63 14.47
N ALA A 332 -18.09 19.79 13.82
CA ALA A 332 -18.97 20.93 14.01
C ALA A 332 -20.43 20.60 13.68
N VAL A 333 -20.68 19.93 12.54
CA VAL A 333 -22.02 19.47 12.15
C VAL A 333 -22.60 18.52 13.20
N THR A 334 -21.81 17.57 13.70
CA THR A 334 -22.24 16.63 14.74
C THR A 334 -22.63 17.36 16.03
N LEU A 335 -21.84 18.35 16.46
CA LEU A 335 -22.12 19.15 17.65
C LEU A 335 -23.38 20.01 17.49
N LEU A 336 -23.58 20.63 16.32
CA LEU A 336 -24.77 21.42 16.00
C LEU A 336 -26.05 20.55 15.99
N MET A 337 -25.95 19.37 15.39
CA MET A 337 -27.06 18.41 15.36
C MET A 337 -27.39 17.88 16.76
N ALA A 338 -26.38 17.55 17.57
CA ALA A 338 -26.57 17.04 18.93
C ALA A 338 -27.18 18.10 19.86
N GLY A 339 -26.67 19.33 19.83
CA GLY A 339 -27.13 20.41 20.71
C GLY A 339 -26.50 20.37 22.10
N ARG A 340 -27.24 20.82 23.13
CA ARG A 340 -26.67 21.10 24.46
C ARG A 340 -26.47 19.83 25.30
N PRO A 341 -25.28 19.61 25.92
CA PRO A 341 -25.03 18.45 26.77
C PRO A 341 -25.97 18.41 27.98
N ALA A 342 -26.37 17.21 28.41
CA ALA A 342 -27.29 17.01 29.52
C ALA A 342 -26.63 17.14 30.90
N THR A 343 -25.39 16.67 31.01
CA THR A 343 -24.63 16.52 32.27
C THR A 343 -23.19 17.02 32.10
N PRO A 344 -22.43 17.23 33.20
CA PRO A 344 -20.99 17.54 33.12
C PRO A 344 -20.20 16.48 32.34
N LEU A 345 -20.48 15.18 32.59
CA LEU A 345 -19.84 14.10 31.84
C LEU A 345 -20.15 14.19 30.34
N ALA A 346 -21.40 14.50 29.97
CA ALA A 346 -21.76 14.72 28.57
C ALA A 346 -21.08 15.95 27.95
N ALA A 347 -20.87 17.02 28.73
CA ALA A 347 -20.15 18.20 28.27
C ALA A 347 -18.69 17.89 27.91
N LEU A 348 -18.08 16.93 28.61
CA LEU A 348 -16.75 16.41 28.29
C LEU A 348 -16.77 15.43 27.11
N LEU A 349 -17.66 14.43 27.14
CA LEU A 349 -17.64 13.32 26.18
C LEU A 349 -18.14 13.70 24.78
N LEU A 350 -19.07 14.64 24.66
CA LEU A 350 -19.71 14.94 23.37
C LEU A 350 -18.72 15.49 22.32
N PRO A 351 -17.88 16.51 22.61
CA PRO A 351 -16.86 16.96 21.65
C PRO A 351 -15.81 15.90 21.32
N LEU A 352 -15.38 15.12 22.32
CA LEU A 352 -14.39 14.05 22.13
C LEU A 352 -14.94 12.94 21.23
N LEU A 353 -16.20 12.53 21.44
CA LEU A 353 -16.88 11.56 20.59
C LEU A 353 -17.05 12.09 19.15
N ALA A 354 -17.44 13.36 19.00
CA ALA A 354 -17.60 13.99 17.69
C ALA A 354 -16.27 14.03 16.92
N ALA A 355 -15.18 14.41 17.59
CA ALA A 355 -13.84 14.40 17.00
C ALA A 355 -13.36 12.98 16.67
N PHE A 356 -13.54 12.02 17.58
CA PHE A 356 -13.15 10.63 17.35
C PHE A 356 -13.89 10.04 16.14
N GLY A 357 -15.22 10.21 16.07
CA GLY A 357 -16.02 9.76 14.91
C GLY A 357 -15.60 10.45 13.61
N ALA A 358 -15.31 11.76 13.65
CA ALA A 358 -14.86 12.51 12.49
C ALA A 358 -13.45 12.11 12.01
N GLY A 359 -12.55 11.77 12.94
CA GLY A 359 -11.24 11.22 12.63
C GLY A 359 -11.33 9.82 12.01
N CYS A 360 -12.13 8.93 12.61
CA CYS A 360 -12.39 7.59 12.05
C CYS A 360 -12.95 7.65 10.63
N LEU A 361 -13.95 8.50 10.38
CA LEU A 361 -14.56 8.68 9.06
C LEU A 361 -13.60 9.29 8.05
N GLY A 362 -12.78 10.27 8.46
CA GLY A 362 -11.76 10.84 7.57
C GLY A 362 -10.67 9.82 7.20
N LEU A 363 -10.15 9.07 8.18
CA LEU A 363 -9.15 8.02 7.92
C LEU A 363 -9.73 6.89 7.06
N TRP A 364 -11.00 6.54 7.26
CA TRP A 364 -11.69 5.59 6.38
C TRP A 364 -11.81 6.11 4.96
N GLY A 365 -12.15 7.39 4.79
CA GLY A 365 -12.19 8.06 3.49
C GLY A 365 -10.83 8.01 2.78
N GLU A 366 -9.76 8.34 3.49
CA GLU A 366 -8.40 8.28 2.94
C GLU A 366 -7.99 6.86 2.56
N LEU A 367 -8.22 5.89 3.44
CA LEU A 367 -7.93 4.48 3.17
C LEU A 367 -8.65 4.00 1.90
N MET A 368 -9.93 4.37 1.73
CA MET A 368 -10.71 3.95 0.56
C MET A 368 -10.33 4.72 -0.71
N ARG A 369 -9.93 5.99 -0.60
CA ARG A 369 -9.41 6.79 -1.72
C ARG A 369 -8.18 6.13 -2.33
N THR A 370 -7.29 5.58 -1.51
CA THR A 370 -6.08 4.90 -1.99
C THR A 370 -6.36 3.43 -2.33
N HIS A 371 -7.18 2.71 -1.56
CA HIS A 371 -7.28 1.25 -1.69
C HIS A 371 -8.42 0.75 -2.57
N ALA A 372 -9.46 1.54 -2.84
CA ALA A 372 -10.59 1.06 -3.64
C ALA A 372 -10.20 0.84 -5.12
N ARG A 373 -10.47 -0.36 -5.63
CA ARG A 373 -10.10 -0.84 -6.96
C ARG A 373 -11.26 -0.84 -7.94
N PHE A 374 -12.47 -1.10 -7.44
CA PHE A 374 -13.68 -1.24 -8.26
C PHE A 374 -14.90 -0.69 -7.52
N ALA A 375 -15.99 -0.47 -8.26
CA ALA A 375 -17.20 0.18 -7.75
C ALA A 375 -17.78 -0.48 -6.49
N GLY A 376 -17.70 -1.81 -6.38
CA GLY A 376 -18.18 -2.55 -5.21
C GLY A 376 -17.47 -2.17 -3.90
N GLU A 377 -16.16 -1.89 -3.94
CA GLU A 377 -15.41 -1.43 -2.76
C GLU A 377 -15.83 -0.01 -2.36
N TRP A 378 -16.13 0.86 -3.33
CA TRP A 378 -16.70 2.18 -3.07
C TRP A 378 -18.11 2.10 -2.45
N VAL A 379 -18.96 1.20 -2.94
CA VAL A 379 -20.29 0.96 -2.33
C VAL A 379 -20.14 0.51 -0.88
N TRP A 380 -19.23 -0.44 -0.63
CA TRP A 380 -18.92 -0.90 0.73
C TRP A 380 -18.41 0.25 1.62
N ALA A 381 -17.52 1.09 1.09
CA ALA A 381 -17.02 2.28 1.78
C ALA A 381 -18.14 3.23 2.22
N VAL A 382 -19.06 3.54 1.31
CA VAL A 382 -20.19 4.44 1.56
C VAL A 382 -21.16 3.83 2.58
N VAL A 383 -21.43 2.52 2.49
CA VAL A 383 -22.30 1.82 3.46
C VAL A 383 -21.71 1.88 4.87
N LEU A 384 -20.41 1.60 5.02
CA LEU A 384 -19.75 1.68 6.33
C LEU A 384 -19.65 3.11 6.86
N ALA A 385 -19.42 4.10 5.98
CA ALA A 385 -19.46 5.50 6.38
C ALA A 385 -20.85 5.90 6.89
N GLY A 386 -21.91 5.50 6.19
CA GLY A 386 -23.30 5.71 6.60
C GLY A 386 -23.61 5.06 7.95
N LEU A 387 -23.18 3.81 8.15
CA LEU A 387 -23.31 3.13 9.44
C LEU A 387 -22.61 3.89 10.57
N ASN A 388 -21.37 4.35 10.35
CA ASN A 388 -20.62 5.13 11.33
C ASN A 388 -21.31 6.45 11.67
N LEU A 389 -21.89 7.15 10.68
CA LEU A 389 -22.66 8.37 10.90
C LEU A 389 -23.93 8.11 11.74
N LEU A 390 -24.65 7.02 11.49
CA LEU A 390 -25.81 6.62 12.28
C LEU A 390 -25.43 6.30 13.74
N VAL A 391 -24.34 5.55 13.93
CA VAL A 391 -23.81 5.20 15.25
C VAL A 391 -23.32 6.45 15.99
N LEU A 392 -22.59 7.35 15.30
CA LEU A 392 -22.13 8.63 15.84
C LEU A 392 -23.30 9.47 16.32
N MET A 393 -24.33 9.63 15.48
CA MET A 393 -25.51 10.42 15.79
C MET A 393 -26.30 9.82 16.96
N HIS A 394 -26.43 8.49 17.01
CA HIS A 394 -27.09 7.78 18.11
C HIS A 394 -26.37 8.00 19.44
N ALA A 395 -25.04 7.90 19.44
CA ALA A 395 -24.23 8.13 20.62
C ALA A 395 -24.24 9.60 21.06
N ALA A 396 -24.11 10.54 20.12
CA ALA A 396 -24.15 11.98 20.40
C ALA A 396 -25.50 12.42 21.01
N LEU A 397 -26.62 11.98 20.41
CA LEU A 397 -27.96 12.27 20.93
C LEU A 397 -28.26 11.60 22.29
N ALA A 398 -27.49 10.58 22.68
CA ALA A 398 -27.60 10.01 24.02
C ALA A 398 -27.03 10.91 25.12
N LEU A 399 -26.16 11.87 24.78
CA LEU A 399 -25.44 12.74 25.72
C LEU A 399 -26.11 14.10 25.94
N VAL A 400 -27.11 14.45 25.14
CA VAL A 400 -27.69 15.81 25.11
C VAL A 400 -29.07 15.90 25.75
N ARG A 401 -29.48 17.12 26.10
CA ARG A 401 -30.89 17.40 26.41
C ARG A 401 -31.66 17.39 25.11
N ARG A 402 -32.48 16.37 24.93
CA ARG A 402 -33.27 16.17 23.72
C ARG A 402 -34.62 16.87 23.85
N ASN A 403 -35.06 17.52 22.77
CA ASN A 403 -36.39 18.09 22.62
C ASN A 403 -36.81 18.09 21.13
N GLY A 404 -38.11 18.15 20.88
CA GLY A 404 -38.68 18.26 19.52
C GLY A 404 -38.20 17.15 18.58
N TRP A 405 -37.57 17.54 17.46
CA TRP A 405 -37.07 16.59 16.46
C TRP A 405 -35.91 15.73 16.95
N ARG A 406 -35.09 16.21 17.90
CA ARG A 406 -33.95 15.43 18.44
C ARG A 406 -34.40 14.21 19.24
N GLU A 407 -35.49 14.35 19.99
CA GLU A 407 -36.09 13.21 20.72
C GLU A 407 -36.66 12.18 19.74
N ARG A 408 -37.40 12.63 18.71
CA ARG A 408 -37.94 11.74 17.67
C ARG A 408 -36.83 10.97 16.93
N LEU A 409 -35.75 11.67 16.55
CA LEU A 409 -34.62 11.05 15.89
C LEU A 409 -33.90 10.05 16.81
N PHE A 410 -33.65 10.42 18.07
CA PHE A 410 -33.04 9.52 19.03
C PHE A 410 -33.90 8.27 19.25
N ALA A 411 -35.22 8.41 19.41
CA ALA A 411 -36.13 7.28 19.57
C ALA A 411 -36.10 6.35 18.34
N TRP A 412 -36.07 6.91 17.13
CA TRP A 412 -35.94 6.13 15.89
C TRP A 412 -34.62 5.36 15.81
N LEU A 413 -33.50 6.01 16.17
CA LEU A 413 -32.17 5.40 16.23
C LEU A 413 -32.09 4.31 17.30
N GLN A 414 -32.62 4.60 18.50
CA GLN A 414 -32.63 3.71 19.65
C GLN A 414 -33.46 2.44 19.38
N ALA A 415 -34.63 2.58 18.74
CA ALA A 415 -35.47 1.44 18.35
C ALA A 415 -34.76 0.50 17.35
N ARG A 416 -33.76 0.99 16.62
CA ARG A 416 -32.97 0.23 15.64
C ARG A 416 -31.54 -0.04 16.10
N ALA A 417 -31.18 0.30 17.33
CA ALA A 417 -29.79 0.22 17.77
C ALA A 417 -29.21 -1.20 17.70
N GLY A 418 -30.03 -2.22 17.94
CA GLY A 418 -29.63 -3.62 17.74
C GLY A 418 -29.29 -3.96 16.28
N TRP A 419 -29.98 -3.37 15.30
CA TRP A 419 -29.66 -3.55 13.88
C TRP A 419 -28.32 -2.92 13.50
N TRP A 420 -28.03 -1.72 14.02
CA TRP A 420 -26.76 -1.04 13.82
C TRP A 420 -25.59 -1.82 14.43
N LEU A 421 -25.77 -2.36 15.64
CA LEU A 421 -24.81 -3.27 16.26
C LEU A 421 -24.57 -4.52 15.41
N LEU A 422 -25.64 -5.17 14.93
CA LEU A 422 -25.52 -6.36 14.10
C LEU A 422 -24.84 -6.06 12.76
N ALA A 423 -25.13 -4.91 12.13
CA ALA A 423 -24.46 -4.47 10.92
C ALA A 423 -22.96 -4.21 11.14
N ALA A 424 -22.60 -3.55 12.25
CA ALA A 424 -21.19 -3.32 12.61
C ALA A 424 -20.46 -4.64 12.94
N GLY A 425 -21.12 -5.54 13.69
CA GLY A 425 -20.59 -6.86 13.99
C GLY A 425 -20.44 -7.74 12.75
N PHE A 426 -21.38 -7.65 11.80
CA PHE A 426 -21.29 -8.33 10.51
C PHE A 426 -20.11 -7.80 9.68
N ALA A 427 -19.96 -6.48 9.57
CA ALA A 427 -18.81 -5.87 8.91
C ALA A 427 -17.48 -6.29 9.56
N ALA A 428 -17.44 -6.37 10.89
CA ALA A 428 -16.29 -6.87 11.63
C ALA A 428 -16.01 -8.35 11.36
N ALA A 429 -17.05 -9.20 11.33
CA ALA A 429 -16.91 -10.62 11.07
C ALA A 429 -16.42 -10.91 9.65
N VAL A 430 -17.01 -10.26 8.64
CA VAL A 430 -16.57 -10.36 7.24
C VAL A 430 -15.12 -9.90 7.09
N SER A 431 -14.77 -8.77 7.70
CA SER A 431 -13.40 -8.27 7.68
C SER A 431 -12.44 -9.24 8.38
N MET A 432 -12.81 -9.78 9.54
CA MET A 432 -11.98 -10.73 10.27
C MET A 432 -11.74 -12.02 9.48
N LEU A 433 -12.79 -12.59 8.87
CA LEU A 433 -12.64 -13.77 8.02
C LEU A 433 -11.73 -13.48 6.83
N ALA A 434 -11.89 -12.32 6.18
CA ALA A 434 -11.00 -11.92 5.09
C ALA A 434 -9.54 -11.81 5.55
N MET A 435 -9.28 -11.27 6.74
CA MET A 435 -7.94 -11.15 7.31
C MET A 435 -7.34 -12.52 7.71
N VAL A 436 -8.17 -13.46 8.15
CA VAL A 436 -7.71 -14.80 8.54
C VAL A 436 -7.44 -15.68 7.32
N PHE A 437 -8.25 -15.58 6.26
CA PHE A 437 -8.18 -16.51 5.13
C PHE A 437 -7.49 -15.92 3.89
N ASP A 438 -7.64 -14.63 3.63
CA ASP A 438 -7.14 -13.93 2.43
C ASP A 438 -6.61 -12.50 2.73
N PRO A 439 -5.57 -12.35 3.58
CA PRO A 439 -5.07 -11.04 4.00
C PRO A 439 -4.23 -10.32 2.92
N ARG A 440 -3.65 -11.06 1.97
CA ARG A 440 -2.62 -10.57 1.03
C ARG A 440 -3.06 -9.31 0.26
N TYR A 441 -4.33 -9.23 -0.09
CA TYR A 441 -4.88 -8.20 -0.98
C TYR A 441 -5.58 -7.04 -0.23
N ARG A 442 -5.52 -7.03 1.11
CA ARG A 442 -6.39 -6.19 1.94
C ARG A 442 -5.60 -5.43 2.99
N SER A 443 -6.07 -4.21 3.24
CA SER A 443 -5.61 -3.39 4.36
C SER A 443 -6.57 -3.51 5.54
N PHE A 444 -6.07 -3.21 6.75
CA PHE A 444 -6.83 -3.36 7.98
C PHE A 444 -7.95 -2.30 8.08
N PRO A 445 -9.23 -2.69 8.21
CA PRO A 445 -10.34 -1.74 8.29
C PRO A 445 -10.56 -1.21 9.72
N SER A 446 -9.51 -1.14 10.54
CA SER A 446 -9.55 -0.77 11.96
C SER A 446 -10.30 0.55 12.19
N VAL A 447 -10.01 1.56 11.39
CA VAL A 447 -10.62 2.90 11.50
C VAL A 447 -12.11 2.92 11.17
N ALA A 448 -12.59 1.98 10.32
CA ALA A 448 -14.00 1.87 9.97
C ALA A 448 -14.86 1.29 11.09
N LEU A 449 -14.24 0.55 12.02
CA LEU A 449 -14.95 -0.19 13.07
C LEU A 449 -14.61 0.27 14.49
N ALA A 450 -13.61 1.13 14.65
CA ALA A 450 -13.21 1.69 15.94
C ALA A 450 -14.38 2.45 16.62
N LEU A 451 -15.09 3.30 15.88
CA LEU A 451 -16.24 4.05 16.43
C LEU A 451 -17.37 3.13 16.93
N PRO A 452 -17.95 2.21 16.12
CA PRO A 452 -19.00 1.33 16.63
C PRO A 452 -18.50 0.38 17.73
N ALA A 453 -17.26 -0.10 17.66
CA ALA A 453 -16.69 -0.92 18.73
C ALA A 453 -16.68 -0.16 20.06
N VAL A 454 -16.18 1.08 20.09
CA VAL A 454 -16.14 1.91 21.30
C VAL A 454 -17.53 2.28 21.79
N VAL A 455 -18.43 2.71 20.89
CA VAL A 455 -19.80 3.14 21.26
C VAL A 455 -20.56 1.99 21.92
N TYR A 456 -20.57 0.80 21.31
CA TYR A 456 -21.32 -0.34 21.85
C TYR A 456 -20.60 -1.04 22.99
N LEU A 457 -19.27 -0.91 23.10
CA LEU A 457 -18.54 -1.31 24.29
C LEU A 457 -19.03 -0.51 25.49
N LEU A 458 -19.16 0.82 25.37
CA LEU A 458 -19.58 1.70 26.47
C LEU A 458 -21.09 1.63 26.72
N LYS A 459 -21.89 1.56 25.66
CA LYS A 459 -23.36 1.57 25.70
C LYS A 459 -23.92 0.35 24.95
N PRO A 460 -23.94 -0.84 25.58
CA PRO A 460 -24.49 -2.04 24.95
C PRO A 460 -25.99 -1.90 24.69
N VAL A 461 -26.49 -2.63 23.69
CA VAL A 461 -27.89 -2.57 23.25
C VAL A 461 -28.48 -3.96 23.10
N ALA A 462 -29.80 -4.09 23.26
CA ALA A 462 -30.49 -5.36 23.02
C ALA A 462 -30.49 -5.69 21.52
N ALA A 463 -30.22 -6.95 21.19
CA ALA A 463 -30.18 -7.47 19.82
C ALA A 463 -30.45 -8.98 19.83
N ARG A 464 -30.68 -9.56 18.65
CA ARG A 464 -31.03 -10.99 18.54
C ARG A 464 -29.87 -11.86 19.01
N ARG A 465 -30.13 -12.74 19.98
CA ARG A 465 -29.08 -13.43 20.77
C ARG A 465 -28.20 -14.33 19.91
N ALA A 466 -28.80 -15.09 18.99
CA ALA A 466 -28.07 -16.05 18.16
C ALA A 466 -27.07 -15.33 17.24
N GLU A 467 -27.52 -14.25 16.59
CA GLU A 467 -26.73 -13.43 15.68
C GLU A 467 -25.59 -12.74 16.43
N VAL A 468 -25.85 -12.12 17.59
CA VAL A 468 -24.79 -11.50 18.40
C VAL A 468 -23.75 -12.51 18.85
N ALA A 469 -24.18 -13.71 19.29
CA ALA A 469 -23.27 -14.75 19.74
C ALA A 469 -22.38 -15.26 18.60
N LEU A 470 -22.95 -15.47 17.41
CA LEU A 470 -22.22 -15.88 16.22
C LEU A 470 -21.18 -14.83 15.80
N LEU A 471 -21.58 -13.55 15.74
CA LEU A 471 -20.68 -12.46 15.37
C LEU A 471 -19.55 -12.30 16.40
N ALA A 472 -19.86 -12.37 17.69
CA ALA A 472 -18.85 -12.30 18.75
C ALA A 472 -17.86 -13.46 18.65
N PHE A 473 -18.34 -14.67 18.33
CA PHE A 473 -17.50 -15.84 18.12
C PHE A 473 -16.57 -15.65 16.92
N ILE A 474 -17.10 -15.29 15.74
CA ILE A 474 -16.27 -15.12 14.53
C ILE A 474 -15.19 -14.05 14.75
N VAL A 475 -15.57 -12.88 15.26
CA VAL A 475 -14.63 -11.78 15.46
C VAL A 475 -13.59 -12.16 16.52
N GLY A 476 -14.02 -12.71 17.65
CA GLY A 476 -13.13 -13.07 18.76
C GLY A 476 -12.19 -14.23 18.43
N ALA A 477 -12.71 -15.30 17.80
CA ALA A 477 -11.92 -16.46 17.42
C ALA A 477 -10.87 -16.15 16.35
N GLY A 478 -11.12 -15.14 15.50
CA GLY A 478 -10.17 -14.71 14.45
C GLY A 478 -8.98 -13.89 14.96
N VAL A 479 -9.01 -13.35 16.18
CA VAL A 479 -7.94 -12.48 16.70
C VAL A 479 -6.58 -13.19 16.80
N LEU A 480 -6.54 -14.42 17.30
CA LEU A 480 -5.28 -15.17 17.42
C LEU A 480 -4.77 -15.67 16.05
N PRO A 481 -5.61 -16.30 15.19
CA PRO A 481 -5.19 -16.69 13.85
C PRO A 481 -4.68 -15.52 13.01
N GLN A 482 -5.32 -14.35 13.07
CA GLN A 482 -4.84 -13.20 12.28
C GLN A 482 -3.48 -12.68 12.82
N LEU A 483 -3.27 -12.60 14.14
CA LEU A 483 -1.95 -12.21 14.68
C LEU A 483 -0.86 -13.23 14.31
N TYR A 484 -1.19 -14.52 14.34
CA TYR A 484 -0.26 -15.58 13.96
C TYR A 484 0.15 -15.47 12.49
N ARG A 485 -0.80 -15.18 11.58
CA ARG A 485 -0.51 -15.01 10.16
C ARG A 485 0.29 -13.75 9.84
N GLU A 486 0.12 -12.68 10.61
CA GLU A 486 0.71 -11.37 10.32
C GLU A 486 2.04 -11.12 11.03
N GLY A 487 2.38 -11.95 12.02
CA GLY A 487 3.54 -11.74 12.87
C GLY A 487 3.28 -10.71 13.97
N LEU A 488 4.01 -10.84 15.08
CA LEU A 488 3.84 -9.97 16.25
C LEU A 488 4.48 -8.59 16.07
N GLU A 489 5.33 -8.42 15.06
CA GLU A 489 5.98 -7.15 14.74
C GLU A 489 5.09 -6.22 13.90
N ASN A 490 3.97 -6.75 13.39
CA ASN A 490 3.02 -6.00 12.58
C ASN A 490 2.11 -5.11 13.43
N GLN A 491 2.41 -3.82 13.48
CA GLN A 491 1.66 -2.85 14.30
C GLN A 491 0.23 -2.63 13.79
N GLN A 492 0.02 -2.69 12.47
CA GLN A 492 -1.33 -2.59 11.90
C GLN A 492 -2.20 -3.80 12.32
N ALA A 493 -1.61 -5.00 12.41
CA ALA A 493 -2.29 -6.21 12.90
C ALA A 493 -2.70 -6.10 14.38
N TRP A 494 -1.86 -5.50 15.21
CA TRP A 494 -2.21 -5.17 16.59
C TRP A 494 -3.34 -4.15 16.68
N GLY A 495 -3.31 -3.09 15.86
CA GLY A 495 -4.40 -2.13 15.78
C GLY A 495 -5.74 -2.79 15.45
N TRP A 496 -5.74 -3.72 14.49
CA TRP A 496 -6.92 -4.51 14.15
C TRP A 496 -7.35 -5.47 15.25
N ALA A 497 -6.40 -6.13 15.92
CA ALA A 497 -6.69 -7.00 17.07
C ALA A 497 -7.40 -6.23 18.19
N VAL A 498 -6.91 -5.04 18.53
CA VAL A 498 -7.52 -4.18 19.56
C VAL A 498 -8.95 -3.81 19.19
N VAL A 499 -9.20 -3.35 17.96
CA VAL A 499 -10.56 -3.03 17.49
C VAL A 499 -11.48 -4.26 17.51
N SER A 500 -10.96 -5.42 17.11
CA SER A 500 -11.69 -6.69 17.07
C SER A 500 -12.04 -7.19 18.48
N VAL A 501 -11.12 -7.08 19.44
CA VAL A 501 -11.38 -7.39 20.85
C VAL A 501 -12.44 -6.44 21.42
N MET A 502 -12.33 -5.13 21.17
CA MET A 502 -13.34 -4.17 21.61
C MET A 502 -14.72 -4.50 21.03
N MET A 503 -14.80 -4.83 19.74
CA MET A 503 -16.05 -5.24 19.09
C MET A 503 -16.61 -6.55 19.69
N THR A 504 -15.75 -7.53 19.96
CA THR A 504 -16.13 -8.79 20.60
C THR A 504 -16.73 -8.55 21.97
N VAL A 505 -16.11 -7.71 22.80
CA VAL A 505 -16.62 -7.35 24.12
C VAL A 505 -17.91 -6.55 24.01
N ALA A 506 -18.04 -5.63 23.03
CA ALA A 506 -19.26 -4.89 22.77
C ALA A 506 -20.46 -5.81 22.44
N LEU A 507 -20.24 -6.79 21.56
CA LEU A 507 -21.22 -7.81 21.21
C LEU A 507 -21.57 -8.67 22.44
N TRP A 508 -20.58 -9.13 23.19
CA TRP A 508 -20.79 -9.94 24.39
C TRP A 508 -21.55 -9.20 25.51
N ARG A 509 -21.24 -7.92 25.75
CA ARG A 509 -22.01 -7.09 26.70
C ARG A 509 -23.47 -6.94 26.27
N SER A 510 -23.70 -6.77 24.96
CA SER A 510 -25.04 -6.68 24.37
C SER A 510 -25.82 -8.00 24.45
N LEU A 511 -25.13 -9.15 24.35
CA LEU A 511 -25.72 -10.48 24.58
C LEU A 511 -26.22 -10.67 26.01
N ARG A 512 -25.49 -10.13 27.00
CA ARG A 512 -25.85 -10.23 28.43
C ARG A 512 -27.09 -9.42 28.82
N LEU A 513 -27.41 -8.36 28.09
CA LEU A 513 -28.64 -7.59 28.31
C LEU A 513 -29.90 -8.45 28.09
N ASN A 514 -29.87 -9.36 27.11
CA ASN A 514 -30.99 -10.24 26.75
C ASN A 514 -31.14 -11.47 27.68
N ARG A 515 -30.38 -11.52 28.79
CA ARG A 515 -30.57 -12.52 29.86
C ARG A 515 -31.35 -11.96 31.05
N ARG A 516 -31.57 -10.64 31.11
CA ARG A 516 -32.25 -9.94 32.23
C ARG A 516 -33.72 -9.60 31.93
N HIS A 517 -34.18 -9.95 30.74
CA HIS A 517 -35.58 -10.01 30.31
C HIS A 517 -35.83 -11.43 29.85
#